data_AF-A0A9D4M5R1-F1
#
_entry.id   AF-A0A9D4M5R1-F1
#
_cell.length_a   1.000
_cell.length_b   1.000
_cell.length_c   1.000
_cell.angle_alpha   90.00
_cell.angle_beta   90.00
_cell.angle_gamma   90.00
#
_symmetry.space_group_name_H-M   'P 1'
#
loop_
_entity.id
_entity.type
_entity.pdbx_description
1 polymer ?
#
loop_
_entity_poly.entity_id
_entity_poly.type
_entity_poly.pdbx_seq_one_letter_code
_entity_poly.pdbx_strand_id
1 'polypeptide(L)'
;MAEARSAVSRPRVGRIEEGRNPREDFLFGLRTHAIRRFFRIRNSIKNGMWPTKLWNLVVMVGVLSVVLVGDWEPLRPLTGHLRYMEEVLHIPGDWPLLARSLLTSFIAGFIFFIILLHVRRYTLRMLLSYRGWMYEQPKTQSLATTVWGLLVHLVSGSHPSLYGCQQSLPRQPVPPLKETLKSLIQSLKPLYGEDSQIIQDLKKESKEFQRTLGPKLQRILYLKSWWAQHYVTDFWEKYVYLMGRSPLPINSNYYIMDQSSWKPTSSQVARAANVIYQFMLVRQSIEHEKMEPLLIRNTIPICMAQYELVFSTTRVPGEEMDQLVHYSSTESKHIIVNRKGVMYKLDMFDMDRKLVSPADLQKQLHWIMMDAERHLGDYSEEARSLPALTGLNRKEWATVRQTHFNEGVNQDSLATLEKALFHVVLGTEIHEDISSRAQYLFHADGKSIWFDKSLTLLVQPDGRMGLNCEHSYADAPVLAHIIEINFTQEAVHGLLSPELDLESCDLDLHESKSSHSIYRPERLVWEIPDSLGRSINSAHLTVLK
;
A
#
# COMPACT_ATOMS: atom_id res chain seq x y z
N MET A 1 42.35 -12.51 -16.44
CA MET A 1 41.45 -13.65 -16.15
C MET A 1 39.99 -13.24 -15.86
N ALA A 2 39.68 -11.95 -15.62
CA ALA A 2 38.31 -11.45 -15.46
C ALA A 2 37.50 -11.44 -16.79
N GLU A 3 38.15 -11.19 -17.94
CA GLU A 3 37.48 -11.19 -19.26
C GLU A 3 37.09 -12.58 -19.79
N ALA A 4 37.67 -13.66 -19.25
CA ALA A 4 37.32 -15.03 -19.68
C ALA A 4 36.03 -15.56 -19.01
N ARG A 5 35.59 -14.94 -17.90
CA ARG A 5 34.33 -15.31 -17.22
C ARG A 5 33.11 -14.58 -17.79
N SER A 6 33.28 -13.41 -18.42
CA SER A 6 32.20 -12.72 -19.14
C SER A 6 31.81 -13.42 -20.45
N ALA A 7 32.68 -14.27 -21.01
CA ALA A 7 32.40 -15.01 -22.24
C ALA A 7 31.43 -16.21 -22.06
N VAL A 8 31.07 -16.57 -20.82
CA VAL A 8 30.10 -17.64 -20.52
C VAL A 8 28.70 -17.06 -20.22
N SER A 9 28.55 -15.75 -20.04
CA SER A 9 27.24 -15.12 -20.04
C SER A 9 26.76 -14.98 -21.48
N ARG A 10 25.87 -15.88 -21.91
CA ARG A 10 25.15 -15.72 -23.17
C ARG A 10 24.59 -14.29 -23.22
N PRO A 11 24.74 -13.55 -24.33
CA PRO A 11 24.12 -12.24 -24.47
C PRO A 11 22.62 -12.39 -24.23
N ARG A 12 22.09 -11.65 -23.24
CA ARG A 12 20.65 -11.58 -22.97
C ARG A 12 20.00 -10.80 -24.11
N VAL A 13 19.71 -11.50 -25.20
CA VAL A 13 18.62 -11.14 -26.09
C VAL A 13 17.37 -11.11 -25.22
N GLY A 14 16.68 -9.97 -25.11
CA GLY A 14 15.37 -9.93 -24.46
C GLY A 14 14.53 -11.07 -25.05
N ARG A 15 14.00 -11.95 -24.19
CA ARG A 15 13.31 -13.18 -24.60
C ARG A 15 12.32 -12.85 -25.72
N ILE A 16 12.66 -13.22 -26.96
CA ILE A 16 11.66 -13.34 -28.02
C ILE A 16 10.94 -14.64 -27.66
N GLU A 17 9.71 -14.52 -27.19
CA GLU A 17 8.84 -15.66 -26.87
C GLU A 17 8.68 -16.50 -28.15
N GLU A 18 9.45 -17.58 -28.29
CA GLU A 18 9.38 -18.47 -29.45
C GLU A 18 7.96 -19.05 -29.55
N GLY A 19 7.28 -18.72 -30.66
CA GLY A 19 5.91 -19.18 -30.95
C GLY A 19 4.80 -18.14 -30.76
N ARG A 20 5.09 -16.92 -30.31
CA ARG A 20 4.09 -15.84 -30.22
C ARG A 20 4.25 -14.78 -31.29
N ASN A 21 3.13 -14.37 -31.89
CA ASN A 21 3.09 -13.33 -32.90
C ASN A 21 3.37 -11.97 -32.23
N PRO A 22 4.52 -11.31 -32.50
CA PRO A 22 4.90 -10.08 -31.79
C PRO A 22 3.88 -8.94 -31.96
N ARG A 23 3.14 -8.95 -33.07
CA ARG A 23 2.06 -7.99 -33.32
C ARG A 23 0.85 -8.22 -32.42
N GLU A 24 0.49 -9.47 -32.17
CA GLU A 24 -0.62 -9.81 -31.27
C GLU A 24 -0.29 -9.46 -29.82
N ASP A 25 0.95 -9.72 -29.37
CA ASP A 25 1.39 -9.33 -28.04
C ASP A 25 1.44 -7.82 -27.85
N PHE A 26 1.89 -7.08 -28.86
CA PHE A 26 1.88 -5.63 -28.86
C PHE A 26 0.45 -5.07 -28.80
N LEU A 27 -0.45 -5.55 -29.67
CA LEU A 27 -1.86 -5.14 -29.71
C LEU A 27 -2.59 -5.49 -28.42
N PHE A 28 -2.37 -6.69 -27.89
CA PHE A 28 -2.96 -7.12 -26.63
C PHE A 28 -2.34 -6.34 -25.44
N GLY A 29 -1.06 -6.02 -25.48
CA GLY A 29 -0.38 -5.14 -24.53
C GLY A 29 -1.00 -3.74 -24.49
N LEU A 30 -1.21 -3.13 -25.67
CA LEU A 30 -1.92 -1.87 -25.83
C LEU A 30 -3.36 -1.96 -25.32
N ARG A 31 -4.09 -3.02 -25.67
CA ARG A 31 -5.46 -3.25 -25.21
C ARG A 31 -5.51 -3.36 -23.68
N THR A 32 -4.62 -4.15 -23.08
CA THR A 32 -4.55 -4.33 -21.63
C THR A 32 -4.21 -3.02 -20.93
N HIS A 33 -3.26 -2.26 -21.48
CA HIS A 33 -2.90 -0.94 -20.97
C HIS A 33 -4.09 0.03 -21.05
N ALA A 34 -4.79 0.07 -22.18
CA ALA A 34 -5.97 0.89 -22.39
C ALA A 34 -7.11 0.51 -21.44
N ILE A 35 -7.39 -0.78 -21.27
CA ILE A 35 -8.40 -1.30 -20.33
C ILE A 35 -8.05 -0.90 -18.89
N ARG A 36 -6.80 -1.08 -18.46
CA ARG A 36 -6.36 -0.67 -17.11
C ARG A 36 -6.47 0.84 -16.91
N ARG A 37 -6.10 1.64 -17.92
CA ARG A 37 -6.22 3.09 -17.89
C ARG A 37 -7.69 3.52 -17.81
N PHE A 38 -8.56 2.88 -18.58
CA PHE A 38 -10.01 3.09 -18.51
C PHE A 38 -10.54 2.80 -17.10
N PHE A 39 -10.21 1.64 -16.52
CA PHE A 39 -10.64 1.30 -15.16
C PHE A 39 -10.12 2.27 -14.11
N ARG A 40 -8.86 2.72 -14.21
CA ARG A 40 -8.30 3.74 -13.31
C ARG A 40 -9.03 5.08 -13.43
N ILE A 41 -9.30 5.55 -14.64
CA ILE A 41 -10.06 6.79 -14.88
C ILE A 41 -11.49 6.64 -14.33
N ARG A 42 -12.15 5.54 -14.64
CA ARG A 42 -13.51 5.24 -14.15
C ARG A 42 -13.55 5.22 -12.63
N ASN A 43 -12.61 4.56 -11.97
CA ASN A 43 -12.54 4.49 -10.52
C ASN A 43 -12.23 5.87 -9.91
N SER A 44 -11.31 6.63 -10.50
CA SER A 44 -11.03 8.02 -10.09
C SER A 44 -12.29 8.90 -10.14
N ILE A 45 -13.09 8.80 -11.22
CA ILE A 45 -14.37 9.48 -11.34
C ILE A 45 -15.36 8.98 -10.29
N LYS A 46 -15.49 7.65 -10.09
CA LYS A 46 -16.37 7.05 -9.08
C LYS A 46 -16.03 7.53 -7.67
N ASN A 47 -14.76 7.54 -7.30
CA ASN A 47 -14.27 8.07 -6.03
C ASN A 47 -14.51 9.57 -5.91
N GLY A 48 -14.29 10.29 -7.01
CA GLY A 48 -14.56 11.72 -7.15
C GLY A 48 -16.05 12.09 -7.08
N MET A 49 -16.97 11.13 -7.17
CA MET A 49 -18.41 11.38 -7.05
C MET A 49 -18.97 10.98 -5.69
N TRP A 50 -18.31 10.12 -4.91
CA TRP A 50 -18.82 9.74 -3.59
C TRP A 50 -18.93 10.97 -2.64
N PRO A 51 -20.02 11.12 -1.86
CA PRO A 51 -21.10 10.16 -1.55
C PRO A 51 -22.28 10.14 -2.55
N THR A 52 -22.16 10.85 -3.66
CA THR A 52 -23.18 10.96 -4.72
C THR A 52 -22.94 9.91 -5.80
N LYS A 53 -23.98 9.54 -6.55
CA LYS A 53 -23.89 8.60 -7.69
C LYS A 53 -24.29 9.30 -8.98
N LEU A 54 -23.73 8.88 -10.11
CA LEU A 54 -24.10 9.38 -11.44
C LEU A 54 -25.61 9.24 -11.72
N TRP A 55 -26.26 8.24 -11.12
CA TRP A 55 -27.71 8.08 -11.17
C TRP A 55 -28.48 9.31 -10.67
N ASN A 56 -27.96 10.03 -9.67
CA ASN A 56 -28.60 11.24 -9.16
C ASN A 56 -28.63 12.33 -10.23
N LEU A 57 -27.61 12.42 -11.09
CA LEU A 57 -27.62 13.31 -12.25
C LEU A 57 -28.68 12.87 -13.26
N VAL A 58 -28.70 11.59 -13.63
CA VAL A 58 -29.67 11.06 -14.60
C VAL A 58 -31.11 11.29 -14.16
N VAL A 59 -31.42 11.00 -12.89
CA VAL A 59 -32.76 11.25 -12.31
C VAL A 59 -33.08 12.75 -12.32
N MET A 60 -32.13 13.61 -11.93
CA MET A 60 -32.36 15.05 -11.93
C MET A 60 -32.63 15.58 -13.34
N VAL A 61 -31.84 15.17 -14.33
CA VAL A 61 -32.05 15.55 -15.73
C VAL A 61 -33.41 15.06 -16.24
N GLY A 62 -33.78 13.81 -15.91
CA GLY A 62 -35.09 13.26 -16.27
C GLY A 62 -36.26 14.05 -15.67
N VAL A 63 -36.20 14.34 -14.37
CA VAL A 63 -37.23 15.13 -13.67
C VAL A 63 -37.33 16.54 -14.26
N LEU A 64 -36.21 17.25 -14.42
CA LEU A 64 -36.21 18.59 -15.01
C LEU A 64 -36.74 18.60 -16.45
N SER A 65 -36.43 17.57 -17.23
CA SER A 65 -36.91 17.44 -18.62
C SER A 65 -38.42 17.26 -18.66
N VAL A 66 -38.95 16.38 -17.80
CA VAL A 66 -40.41 16.16 -17.69
C VAL A 66 -41.11 17.43 -17.23
N VAL A 67 -40.54 18.15 -16.26
CA VAL A 67 -41.10 19.41 -15.75
C VAL A 67 -41.11 20.51 -16.83
N LEU A 68 -40.03 20.63 -17.61
CA LEU A 68 -39.93 21.60 -18.70
C LEU A 68 -40.90 21.33 -19.85
N VAL A 69 -41.09 20.05 -20.19
CA VAL A 69 -41.99 19.62 -21.27
C VAL A 69 -43.45 19.65 -20.84
N GLY A 70 -43.74 19.25 -19.59
CA GLY A 70 -45.10 19.19 -19.05
C GLY A 70 -45.69 20.55 -18.66
N ASP A 71 -44.85 21.55 -18.39
CA ASP A 71 -45.21 22.94 -18.05
C ASP A 71 -46.38 23.07 -17.06
N TRP A 72 -46.34 22.26 -16.00
CA TRP A 72 -47.40 22.20 -14.98
C TRP A 72 -47.49 23.49 -14.18
N GLU A 73 -48.72 23.98 -13.94
CA GLU A 73 -48.96 25.26 -13.25
C GLU A 73 -48.18 25.44 -11.93
N PRO A 74 -48.12 24.46 -11.01
CA PRO A 74 -47.43 24.65 -9.73
C PRO A 74 -45.91 24.84 -9.87
N LEU A 75 -45.32 24.41 -10.99
CA LEU A 75 -43.88 24.46 -11.24
C LEU A 75 -43.46 25.57 -12.21
N ARG A 76 -44.40 26.43 -12.65
CA ARG A 76 -44.11 27.56 -13.54
C ARG A 76 -42.98 28.49 -13.08
N PRO A 77 -42.81 28.78 -11.77
CA PRO A 77 -41.65 29.56 -11.32
C PRO A 77 -40.32 28.87 -11.68
N LEU A 78 -40.24 27.54 -11.52
CA LEU A 78 -39.05 26.76 -11.84
C LEU A 78 -38.84 26.67 -13.36
N THR A 79 -39.88 26.36 -14.14
CA THR A 79 -39.78 26.32 -15.61
C THR A 79 -39.39 27.67 -16.18
N GLY A 80 -39.89 28.78 -15.60
CA GLY A 80 -39.50 30.14 -15.94
C GLY A 80 -38.00 30.40 -15.76
N HIS A 81 -37.41 30.02 -14.61
CA HIS A 81 -35.97 30.15 -14.39
C HIS A 81 -35.14 29.29 -15.35
N LEU A 82 -35.60 28.07 -15.65
CA LEU A 82 -34.93 27.18 -16.61
C LEU A 82 -34.99 27.73 -18.03
N ARG A 83 -36.11 28.32 -18.47
CA ARG A 83 -36.23 28.99 -19.77
C ARG A 83 -35.39 30.27 -19.83
N TYR A 84 -35.30 31.02 -18.74
CA TYR A 84 -34.35 32.14 -18.66
C TYR A 84 -32.89 31.69 -18.83
N MET A 85 -32.52 30.51 -18.32
CA MET A 85 -31.19 29.94 -18.60
C MET A 85 -31.00 29.64 -20.10
N GLU A 86 -32.04 29.25 -20.84
CA GLU A 86 -31.95 29.06 -22.29
C GLU A 86 -31.58 30.35 -23.01
N GLU A 87 -32.14 31.48 -22.58
CA GLU A 87 -31.84 32.80 -23.10
C GLU A 87 -30.40 33.21 -22.78
N VAL A 88 -29.96 33.06 -21.53
CA VAL A 88 -28.57 33.38 -21.10
C VAL A 88 -27.55 32.53 -21.85
N LEU A 89 -27.84 31.25 -22.07
CA LEU A 89 -26.97 30.30 -22.77
C LEU A 89 -27.09 30.39 -24.31
N HIS A 90 -27.93 31.29 -24.82
CA HIS A 90 -28.16 31.50 -26.26
C HIS A 90 -28.53 30.19 -26.99
N ILE A 91 -29.35 29.34 -26.36
CA ILE A 91 -29.79 28.08 -26.98
C ILE A 91 -30.79 28.41 -28.11
N PRO A 92 -30.55 27.97 -29.36
CA PRO A 92 -31.39 28.37 -30.48
C PRO A 92 -32.86 27.95 -30.30
N GLY A 93 -33.76 28.90 -30.51
CA GLY A 93 -35.21 28.66 -30.40
C GLY A 93 -35.76 27.69 -31.45
N ASP A 94 -35.06 27.51 -32.55
CA ASP A 94 -35.47 26.66 -33.69
C ASP A 94 -35.27 25.16 -33.43
N TRP A 95 -34.64 24.79 -32.31
CA TRP A 95 -34.43 23.39 -31.95
C TRP A 95 -35.74 22.73 -31.53
N PRO A 96 -35.91 21.41 -31.78
CA PRO A 96 -37.05 20.66 -31.26
C PRO A 96 -37.19 20.83 -29.75
N LEU A 97 -38.41 21.03 -29.26
CA LEU A 97 -38.70 21.29 -27.84
C LEU A 97 -37.99 20.28 -26.91
N LEU A 98 -38.06 18.99 -27.25
CA LEU A 98 -37.41 17.92 -26.48
C LEU A 98 -35.89 18.09 -26.42
N ALA A 99 -35.24 18.42 -27.54
CA ALA A 99 -33.79 18.58 -27.62
C ALA A 99 -33.33 19.77 -26.78
N ARG A 100 -34.05 20.90 -26.87
CA ARG A 100 -33.78 22.09 -26.05
C ARG A 100 -33.98 21.79 -24.57
N SER A 101 -35.13 21.23 -24.18
CA SER A 101 -35.43 20.91 -22.78
C SER A 101 -34.46 19.90 -22.18
N LEU A 102 -33.99 18.91 -22.95
CA LEU A 102 -32.96 17.96 -22.50
C LEU A 102 -31.61 18.64 -22.27
N LEU A 103 -31.19 19.54 -23.16
CA LEU A 103 -29.92 20.27 -23.00
C LEU A 103 -29.96 21.18 -21.78
N THR A 104 -31.02 21.97 -21.62
CA THR A 104 -31.24 22.85 -20.46
C THR A 104 -31.26 22.05 -19.17
N SER A 105 -32.00 20.93 -19.15
CA SER A 105 -32.07 20.01 -18.01
C SER A 105 -30.73 19.38 -17.69
N PHE A 106 -29.92 19.03 -18.69
CA PHE A 106 -28.58 18.50 -18.50
C PHE A 106 -27.67 19.54 -17.83
N ILE A 107 -27.65 20.78 -18.32
CA ILE A 107 -26.81 21.84 -17.77
C ILE A 107 -27.24 22.19 -16.34
N ALA A 108 -28.53 22.45 -16.13
CA ALA A 108 -29.07 22.75 -14.79
C ALA A 108 -28.88 21.58 -13.82
N GLY A 109 -29.16 20.35 -14.28
CA GLY A 109 -28.97 19.12 -13.51
C GLY A 109 -27.50 18.87 -13.15
N PHE A 110 -26.56 19.18 -14.05
CA PHE A 110 -25.13 19.08 -13.79
C PHE A 110 -24.66 20.09 -12.75
N ILE A 111 -25.09 21.36 -12.85
CA ILE A 111 -24.80 22.39 -11.85
C ILE A 111 -25.34 21.96 -10.48
N PHE A 112 -26.60 21.53 -10.42
CA PHE A 112 -27.20 21.02 -9.19
C PHE A 112 -26.43 19.80 -8.63
N PHE A 113 -26.02 18.87 -9.50
CA PHE A 113 -25.26 17.69 -9.10
C PHE A 113 -23.92 18.06 -8.44
N ILE A 114 -23.18 19.01 -9.01
CA ILE A 114 -21.92 19.50 -8.44
C ILE A 114 -22.16 20.19 -7.08
N ILE A 115 -23.20 21.01 -6.97
CA ILE A 115 -23.58 21.64 -5.70
C ILE A 115 -23.92 20.57 -4.65
N LEU A 116 -24.79 19.60 -4.99
CA LEU A 116 -25.18 18.50 -4.12
C LEU A 116 -23.98 17.67 -3.67
N LEU A 117 -23.06 17.38 -4.59
CA LEU A 117 -21.82 16.65 -4.31
C LEU A 117 -21.00 17.36 -3.23
N HIS A 118 -20.74 18.66 -3.41
CA HIS A 118 -19.97 19.44 -2.44
C HIS A 118 -20.70 19.58 -1.11
N VAL A 119 -22.01 19.87 -1.12
CA VAL A 119 -22.82 19.95 0.09
C VAL A 119 -22.71 18.66 0.89
N ARG A 120 -22.98 17.50 0.28
CA ARG A 120 -22.90 16.21 0.99
C ARG A 120 -21.50 15.92 1.53
N ARG A 121 -20.44 16.25 0.78
CA ARG A 121 -19.06 16.08 1.23
C ARG A 121 -18.73 16.94 2.44
N TYR A 122 -19.08 18.22 2.40
CA TYR A 122 -18.84 19.12 3.53
C TYR A 122 -19.69 18.74 4.75
N THR A 123 -20.93 18.31 4.54
CA THR A 123 -21.78 17.76 5.61
C THR A 123 -21.13 16.53 6.24
N LEU A 124 -20.63 15.58 5.44
CA LEU A 124 -19.90 14.41 5.97
C LEU A 124 -18.65 14.81 6.72
N ARG A 125 -17.83 15.72 6.17
CA ARG A 125 -16.62 16.20 6.87
C ARG A 125 -16.96 16.80 8.24
N MET A 126 -18.04 17.58 8.32
CA MET A 126 -18.50 18.17 9.58
C MET A 126 -19.01 17.10 10.55
N LEU A 127 -19.84 16.17 10.09
CA LEU A 127 -20.33 15.06 10.91
C LEU A 127 -19.16 14.21 11.42
N LEU A 128 -18.24 13.79 10.55
CA LEU A 128 -17.08 12.97 10.91
C LEU A 128 -16.05 13.71 11.77
N SER A 129 -16.15 15.04 11.90
CA SER A 129 -15.32 15.81 12.85
C SER A 129 -15.79 15.67 14.30
N TYR A 130 -16.99 15.15 14.55
CA TYR A 130 -17.46 14.85 15.90
C TYR A 130 -16.64 13.72 16.52
N ARG A 131 -16.14 13.95 17.73
CA ARG A 131 -15.22 13.05 18.46
C ARG A 131 -15.81 12.48 19.76
N GLY A 132 -16.99 12.91 20.17
CA GLY A 132 -17.58 12.48 21.46
C GLY A 132 -17.78 10.96 21.54
N TRP A 133 -18.10 10.32 20.41
CA TRP A 133 -18.27 8.88 20.32
C TRP A 133 -17.05 8.05 20.76
N MET A 134 -15.83 8.61 20.70
CA MET A 134 -14.60 7.90 21.10
C MET A 134 -14.50 7.69 22.60
N TYR A 135 -15.11 8.57 23.39
CA TYR A 135 -15.06 8.53 24.85
C TYR A 135 -16.25 7.77 25.46
N GLU A 136 -17.20 7.34 24.62
CA GLU A 136 -18.35 6.56 25.03
C GLU A 136 -18.07 5.06 24.91
N GLN A 137 -18.41 4.30 25.95
CA GLN A 137 -18.28 2.85 25.96
C GLN A 137 -19.26 2.18 24.97
N PRO A 138 -18.92 1.00 24.44
CA PRO A 138 -19.85 0.24 23.61
C PRO A 138 -21.17 -0.05 24.36
N LYS A 139 -22.31 0.09 23.67
CA LYS A 139 -23.68 -0.17 24.17
C LYS A 139 -24.21 0.84 25.20
N THR A 140 -23.48 1.92 25.49
CA THR A 140 -23.94 3.01 26.40
C THR A 140 -23.94 4.35 25.67
N GLN A 141 -24.27 4.36 24.37
CA GLN A 141 -24.16 5.55 23.55
C GLN A 141 -25.20 6.59 23.93
N SER A 142 -24.81 7.86 23.97
CA SER A 142 -25.74 8.95 24.21
C SER A 142 -26.75 9.09 23.07
N LEU A 143 -27.89 9.73 23.34
CA LEU A 143 -28.87 10.08 22.30
C LEU A 143 -28.20 10.91 21.20
N ALA A 144 -27.31 11.84 21.58
CA ALA A 144 -26.56 12.68 20.65
C ALA A 144 -25.69 11.84 19.70
N THR A 145 -24.92 10.88 20.23
CA THR A 145 -24.09 9.98 19.43
C THR A 145 -24.94 9.07 18.53
N THR A 146 -26.10 8.62 19.02
CA THR A 146 -27.01 7.77 18.24
C THR A 146 -27.60 8.53 17.06
N VAL A 147 -28.13 9.75 17.30
CA VAL A 147 -28.64 10.64 16.25
C VAL A 147 -27.55 11.01 15.26
N TRP A 148 -26.35 11.33 15.75
CA TRP A 148 -25.19 11.60 14.90
C TRP A 148 -24.85 10.42 13.99
N GLY A 149 -24.79 9.20 14.52
CA GLY A 149 -24.49 8.00 13.73
C GLY A 149 -25.53 7.76 12.63
N LEU A 150 -26.81 7.98 12.95
CA LEU A 150 -27.90 7.91 11.96
C LEU A 150 -27.74 8.97 10.86
N LEU A 151 -27.36 10.20 11.21
CA LEU A 151 -27.06 11.25 10.23
C LEU A 151 -25.87 10.87 9.34
N VAL A 152 -24.78 10.35 9.92
CA VAL A 152 -23.62 9.87 9.13
C VAL A 152 -24.07 8.80 8.14
N HIS A 153 -24.89 7.85 8.57
CA HIS A 153 -25.38 6.78 7.69
C HIS A 153 -26.24 7.33 6.54
N LEU A 154 -27.19 8.23 6.84
CA LEU A 154 -28.06 8.85 5.84
C LEU A 154 -27.27 9.66 4.80
N VAL A 155 -26.27 10.44 5.23
CA VAL A 155 -25.49 11.28 4.30
C VAL A 155 -24.45 10.46 3.53
N SER A 156 -23.89 9.40 4.10
CA SER A 156 -22.86 8.55 3.46
C SER A 156 -23.43 7.76 2.28
N GLY A 157 -24.67 7.28 2.38
CA GLY A 157 -25.27 6.43 1.35
C GLY A 157 -24.59 5.06 1.24
N SER A 158 -24.67 4.43 0.06
CA SER A 158 -24.28 3.02 -0.14
C SER A 158 -22.80 2.80 -0.50
N HIS A 159 -22.30 1.61 -0.10
CA HIS A 159 -20.99 0.97 -0.37
C HIS A 159 -19.99 1.78 -1.21
N PRO A 160 -19.16 2.62 -0.56
CA PRO A 160 -18.00 3.24 -1.21
C PRO A 160 -17.02 2.20 -1.74
N SER A 161 -16.32 2.52 -2.84
CA SER A 161 -15.07 1.85 -3.21
C SER A 161 -13.99 2.11 -2.16
N LEU A 162 -12.91 1.33 -2.19
CA LEU A 162 -11.79 1.41 -1.25
C LEU A 162 -11.34 2.87 -0.96
N TYR A 163 -11.19 3.69 -2.00
CA TYR A 163 -10.77 5.09 -1.86
C TYR A 163 -11.91 6.11 -1.96
N GLY A 164 -13.16 5.66 -2.02
CA GLY A 164 -14.33 6.52 -2.19
C GLY A 164 -14.50 7.53 -1.05
N CYS A 165 -14.15 7.13 0.18
CA CYS A 165 -14.31 7.98 1.37
C CYS A 165 -13.27 9.11 1.48
N GLN A 166 -12.13 9.00 0.80
CA GLN A 166 -10.95 9.86 1.02
C GLN A 166 -11.26 11.35 0.91
N GLN A 167 -12.14 11.74 -0.02
CA GLN A 167 -12.49 13.16 -0.22
C GLN A 167 -13.47 13.71 0.81
N SER A 168 -14.16 12.88 1.59
CA SER A 168 -15.09 13.33 2.65
C SER A 168 -14.53 13.13 4.06
N LEU A 169 -13.32 12.59 4.20
CA LEU A 169 -12.66 12.50 5.51
C LEU A 169 -12.40 13.91 6.07
N PRO A 170 -12.55 14.10 7.40
CA PRO A 170 -12.23 15.36 8.04
C PRO A 170 -10.73 15.65 7.93
N ARG A 171 -10.37 16.92 7.79
CA ARG A 171 -8.97 17.34 7.85
C ARG A 171 -8.45 17.18 9.27
N GLN A 172 -7.17 16.81 9.39
CA GLN A 172 -6.53 16.79 10.70
C GLN A 172 -6.49 18.21 11.28
N PRO A 173 -7.07 18.45 12.46
CA PRO A 173 -7.09 19.78 13.04
C PRO A 173 -5.70 20.20 13.51
N VAL A 174 -5.42 21.50 13.40
CA VAL A 174 -4.23 22.12 14.00
C VAL A 174 -4.60 22.52 15.44
N PRO A 175 -4.00 21.92 16.48
CA PRO A 175 -4.34 22.23 17.86
C PRO A 175 -3.94 23.67 18.22
N PRO A 176 -4.68 24.36 19.12
CA PRO A 176 -4.30 25.68 19.57
C PRO A 176 -2.92 25.70 20.21
N LEU A 177 -2.10 26.70 19.86
CA LEU A 177 -0.73 26.86 20.37
C LEU A 177 -0.68 26.87 21.91
N LYS A 178 -1.58 27.62 22.56
CA LYS A 178 -1.64 27.74 24.02
C LYS A 178 -1.85 26.39 24.71
N GLU A 179 -2.83 25.62 24.22
CA GLU A 179 -3.15 24.30 24.79
C GLU A 179 -2.02 23.30 24.51
N THR A 180 -1.41 23.36 23.31
CA THR A 180 -0.26 22.53 22.96
C THR A 180 0.90 22.75 23.93
N LEU A 181 1.26 24.00 24.22
CA LEU A 181 2.32 24.36 25.16
C LEU A 181 1.99 23.97 26.60
N LYS A 182 0.74 24.17 27.03
CA LYS A 182 0.27 23.74 28.34
C LYS A 182 0.37 22.22 28.52
N SER A 183 -0.08 21.47 27.52
CA SER A 183 0.00 20.00 27.52
C SER A 183 1.44 19.51 27.50
N LEU A 184 2.33 20.17 26.74
CA LEU A 184 3.76 19.86 26.75
C LEU A 184 4.34 19.99 28.16
N ILE A 185 4.15 21.14 28.82
CA ILE A 185 4.68 21.36 30.18
C ILE A 185 4.06 20.34 31.16
N GLN A 186 2.75 20.11 31.08
CA GLN A 186 2.07 19.15 31.95
C GLN A 186 2.60 17.72 31.76
N SER A 187 2.98 17.33 30.54
CA SER A 187 3.57 16.02 30.25
C SER A 187 5.00 15.86 30.77
N LEU A 188 5.74 16.95 30.93
CA LEU A 188 7.13 16.94 31.38
C LEU A 188 7.29 17.06 32.91
N LYS A 189 6.27 17.58 33.60
CA LYS A 189 6.28 17.70 35.08
C LYS A 189 6.58 16.39 35.82
N PRO A 190 5.98 15.24 35.46
CA PRO A 190 6.28 13.98 36.15
C PRO A 190 7.73 13.51 35.95
N LEU A 191 8.41 13.94 34.88
CA LEU A 191 9.79 13.55 34.57
C LEU A 191 10.81 14.41 35.32
N TYR A 192 10.58 15.71 35.43
CA TYR A 192 11.54 16.65 36.02
C TYR A 192 11.20 17.06 37.46
N GLY A 193 9.99 16.78 37.93
CA GLY A 193 9.44 17.28 39.19
C GLY A 193 8.79 18.66 39.01
N GLU A 194 7.65 18.87 39.68
CA GLU A 194 6.78 20.03 39.45
C GLU A 194 7.45 21.39 39.74
N ASP A 195 8.31 21.41 40.77
CA ASP A 195 8.99 22.61 41.27
C ASP A 195 10.43 22.75 40.76
N SER A 196 10.85 21.89 39.83
CA SER A 196 12.19 21.95 39.26
C SER A 196 12.45 23.25 38.50
N GLN A 197 13.69 23.74 38.56
CA GLN A 197 14.12 24.91 37.79
C GLN A 197 13.86 24.72 36.28
N ILE A 198 14.07 23.50 35.76
CA ILE A 198 13.80 23.15 34.36
C ILE A 198 12.35 23.44 33.97
N ILE A 199 11.37 23.05 34.80
CA ILE A 199 9.95 23.32 34.51
C ILE A 199 9.64 24.82 34.60
N GLN A 200 10.29 25.56 35.51
CA GLN A 200 10.14 27.02 35.60
C GLN A 200 10.69 27.71 34.34
N ASP A 201 11.86 27.28 33.86
CA ASP A 201 12.49 27.80 32.65
C ASP A 201 11.64 27.48 31.40
N LEU A 202 11.20 26.22 31.25
CA LEU A 202 10.29 25.82 30.17
C LEU A 202 8.98 26.62 30.18
N LYS A 203 8.41 26.93 31.35
CA LYS A 203 7.22 27.80 31.45
C LYS A 203 7.53 29.22 30.96
N LYS A 204 8.72 29.75 31.27
CA LYS A 204 9.15 31.09 30.84
C LYS A 204 9.38 31.13 29.32
N GLU A 205 10.15 30.19 28.79
CA GLU A 205 10.42 30.05 27.35
C GLU A 205 9.13 29.80 26.56
N SER A 206 8.23 28.97 27.08
CA SER A 206 6.92 28.72 26.48
C SER A 206 6.09 30.01 26.37
N LYS A 207 6.08 30.85 27.42
CA LYS A 207 5.38 32.15 27.38
C LYS A 207 6.02 33.09 26.36
N GLU A 208 7.35 33.10 26.29
CA GLU A 208 8.07 33.90 25.32
C GLU A 208 7.76 33.45 23.88
N PHE A 209 7.87 32.15 23.59
CA PHE A 209 7.53 31.57 22.29
C PHE A 209 6.07 31.86 21.91
N GLN A 210 5.14 31.75 22.86
CA GLN A 210 3.74 32.07 22.64
C GLN A 210 3.51 33.56 22.28
N ARG A 211 4.37 34.46 22.77
CA ARG A 211 4.28 35.91 22.49
C ARG A 211 5.01 36.30 21.20
N THR A 212 6.09 35.60 20.85
CA THR A 212 7.01 36.00 19.76
C THR A 212 6.78 35.17 18.49
N LEU A 213 7.55 34.08 18.32
CA LEU A 213 7.63 33.31 17.09
C LEU A 213 6.43 32.36 16.89
N GLY A 214 5.90 31.81 17.98
CA GLY A 214 4.84 30.80 17.97
C GLY A 214 3.60 31.21 17.17
N PRO A 215 3.01 32.41 17.35
CA PRO A 215 1.85 32.85 16.56
C PRO A 215 2.12 32.91 15.05
N LYS A 216 3.34 33.30 14.64
CA LYS A 216 3.73 33.34 13.22
C LYS A 216 3.78 31.93 12.63
N LEU A 217 4.42 30.99 13.33
CA LEU A 217 4.49 29.58 12.91
C LEU A 217 3.10 28.93 12.90
N GLN A 218 2.28 29.18 13.93
CA GLN A 218 0.91 28.69 14.02
C GLN A 218 0.05 29.18 12.84
N ARG A 219 0.18 30.44 12.43
CA ARG A 219 -0.54 30.98 11.27
C ARG A 219 -0.12 30.28 9.98
N ILE A 220 1.16 30.03 9.78
CA ILE A 220 1.68 29.28 8.63
C ILE A 220 1.10 27.85 8.64
N LEU A 221 1.04 27.21 9.82
CA LEU A 221 0.50 25.87 9.98
C LEU A 221 -1.00 25.79 9.66
N TYR A 222 -1.79 26.79 10.09
CA TYR A 222 -3.20 26.90 9.71
C TYR A 222 -3.37 27.10 8.20
N LEU A 223 -2.55 27.95 7.58
CA LEU A 223 -2.60 28.11 6.12
C LEU A 223 -2.29 26.78 5.44
N LYS A 224 -1.23 26.07 5.83
CA LYS A 224 -0.90 24.75 5.26
C LYS A 224 -2.04 23.75 5.45
N SER A 225 -2.74 23.72 6.60
CA SER A 225 -3.86 22.81 6.82
C SER A 225 -5.10 23.11 5.98
N TRP A 226 -5.21 24.31 5.39
CA TRP A 226 -6.29 24.62 4.45
C TRP A 226 -6.04 24.09 3.04
N TRP A 227 -4.77 23.95 2.65
CA TRP A 227 -4.36 23.51 1.31
C TRP A 227 -3.97 22.03 1.25
N ALA A 228 -3.41 21.49 2.34
CA ALA A 228 -3.06 20.08 2.44
C ALA A 228 -4.27 19.21 2.80
N GLN A 229 -4.33 17.99 2.28
CA GLN A 229 -5.31 16.98 2.74
C GLN A 229 -5.04 16.60 4.20
N HIS A 230 -3.76 16.45 4.54
CA HIS A 230 -3.26 16.24 5.89
C HIS A 230 -1.96 17.04 6.06
N TYR A 231 -1.91 17.96 7.03
CA TYR A 231 -0.81 18.93 7.11
C TYR A 231 0.49 18.34 7.68
N VAL A 232 0.45 17.14 8.25
CA VAL A 232 1.61 16.53 8.92
C VAL A 232 2.28 15.47 8.05
N THR A 233 1.58 14.88 7.08
CA THR A 233 2.04 13.65 6.39
C THR A 233 3.39 13.82 5.70
N ASP A 234 3.56 14.89 4.93
CA ASP A 234 4.83 15.19 4.24
C ASP A 234 5.98 15.46 5.21
N PHE A 235 5.70 16.12 6.34
CA PHE A 235 6.69 16.32 7.39
C PHE A 235 7.01 15.04 8.15
N TRP A 236 6.02 14.19 8.41
CA TRP A 236 6.17 12.92 9.11
C TRP A 236 7.03 11.96 8.29
N GLU A 237 6.65 11.69 7.05
CA GLU A 237 7.41 10.85 6.13
C GLU A 237 8.85 11.35 5.98
N LYS A 238 9.03 12.66 5.72
CA LYS A 238 10.35 13.26 5.53
C LYS A 238 11.22 13.22 6.79
N TYR A 239 10.76 13.82 7.89
CA TYR A 239 11.63 14.10 9.04
C TYR A 239 11.70 12.94 10.04
N VAL A 240 10.66 12.12 10.16
CA VAL A 240 10.67 10.97 11.08
C VAL A 240 11.36 9.77 10.44
N TYR A 241 11.14 9.54 9.14
CA TYR A 241 11.67 8.34 8.48
C TYR A 241 12.76 8.65 7.47
N LEU A 242 12.45 9.39 6.40
CA LEU A 242 13.31 9.44 5.20
C LEU A 242 14.60 10.22 5.40
N MET A 243 14.67 11.19 6.31
CA MET A 243 15.92 11.87 6.68
C MET A 243 16.68 11.17 7.81
N GLY A 244 16.06 10.21 8.50
CA GLY A 244 16.75 9.37 9.48
C GLY A 244 17.93 8.64 8.82
N ARG A 245 19.13 8.74 9.41
CA ARG A 245 20.36 8.12 8.87
C ARG A 245 20.72 6.81 9.56
N SER A 246 20.08 6.49 10.69
CA SER A 246 20.28 5.21 11.39
C SER A 246 19.92 4.02 10.51
N PRO A 247 20.56 2.85 10.70
CA PRO A 247 20.15 1.60 10.08
C PRO A 247 18.66 1.32 10.23
N LEU A 248 18.02 0.78 9.20
CA LEU A 248 16.60 0.39 9.26
C LEU A 248 16.28 -0.74 10.23
N PRO A 249 17.03 -1.88 10.27
CA PRO A 249 16.72 -2.94 11.22
C PRO A 249 16.77 -2.39 12.64
N ILE A 250 15.81 -2.80 13.48
CA ILE A 250 15.64 -2.41 14.88
C ILE A 250 15.22 -0.94 15.10
N ASN A 251 15.81 0.03 14.38
CA ASN A 251 15.52 1.45 14.60
C ASN A 251 14.26 1.96 13.88
N SER A 252 13.85 1.31 12.78
CA SER A 252 12.70 1.74 11.99
C SER A 252 11.78 0.58 11.61
N ASN A 253 12.33 -0.52 11.06
CA ASN A 253 11.50 -1.65 10.64
C ASN A 253 10.80 -2.29 11.83
N TYR A 254 9.56 -2.74 11.60
CA TYR A 254 8.79 -3.51 12.55
C TYR A 254 8.50 -4.90 11.99
N TYR A 255 8.00 -5.79 12.85
CA TYR A 255 7.62 -7.13 12.44
C TYR A 255 6.17 -7.45 12.78
N ILE A 256 5.60 -8.42 12.07
CA ILE A 256 4.30 -9.01 12.39
C ILE A 256 4.50 -10.51 12.52
N MET A 257 4.08 -11.08 13.64
CA MET A 257 4.22 -12.50 13.94
C MET A 257 2.98 -13.28 13.50
N ASP A 258 3.19 -14.53 13.08
CA ASP A 258 2.12 -15.53 12.96
C ASP A 258 1.26 -15.66 14.22
N GLN A 259 0.15 -16.39 14.08
CA GLN A 259 -0.56 -16.91 15.24
C GLN A 259 0.38 -17.73 16.16
N SER A 260 0.22 -17.56 17.47
CA SER A 260 1.06 -18.23 18.47
C SER A 260 0.74 -19.72 18.58
N SER A 261 -0.55 -20.05 18.66
CA SER A 261 -1.04 -21.37 19.05
C SER A 261 -1.52 -22.25 17.90
N TRP A 262 -1.77 -21.69 16.72
CA TRP A 262 -2.30 -22.43 15.57
C TRP A 262 -1.30 -22.44 14.42
N LYS A 263 -1.17 -23.59 13.77
CA LYS A 263 -0.31 -23.81 12.62
C LYS A 263 -1.11 -24.60 11.57
N PRO A 264 -1.37 -24.02 10.38
CA PRO A 264 -2.21 -24.67 9.37
C PRO A 264 -1.58 -25.95 8.81
N THR A 265 -0.28 -25.94 8.53
CA THR A 265 0.48 -27.06 7.95
C THR A 265 1.90 -27.09 8.51
N SER A 266 2.55 -28.25 8.42
CA SER A 266 3.99 -28.41 8.71
C SER A 266 4.88 -28.13 7.50
N SER A 267 4.30 -27.97 6.30
CA SER A 267 5.04 -27.76 5.06
C SER A 267 5.35 -26.29 4.82
N GLN A 268 6.63 -25.93 4.88
CA GLN A 268 7.13 -24.58 4.57
C GLN A 268 6.64 -24.08 3.21
N VAL A 269 6.80 -24.88 2.15
CA VAL A 269 6.49 -24.46 0.77
C VAL A 269 5.00 -24.44 0.48
N ALA A 270 4.21 -25.33 1.09
CA ALA A 270 2.75 -25.33 0.91
C ALA A 270 2.14 -24.07 1.53
N ARG A 271 2.57 -23.71 2.75
CA ARG A 271 2.07 -22.49 3.38
C ARG A 271 2.57 -21.24 2.65
N ALA A 272 3.86 -21.17 2.32
CA ALA A 272 4.42 -20.05 1.57
C ALA A 272 3.65 -19.79 0.26
N ALA A 273 3.36 -20.85 -0.51
CA ALA A 273 2.62 -20.75 -1.76
C ALA A 273 1.22 -20.17 -1.57
N ASN A 274 0.48 -20.66 -0.57
CA ASN A 274 -0.86 -20.16 -0.26
C ASN A 274 -0.84 -18.70 0.19
N VAL A 275 0.08 -18.33 1.07
CA VAL A 275 0.19 -16.95 1.57
C VAL A 275 0.56 -15.98 0.45
N ILE A 276 1.52 -16.35 -0.38
CA ILE A 276 1.91 -15.59 -1.57
C ILE A 276 0.72 -15.41 -2.52
N TYR A 277 -0.03 -16.48 -2.79
CA TYR A 277 -1.21 -16.42 -3.65
C TYR A 277 -2.29 -15.48 -3.09
N GLN A 278 -2.56 -15.58 -1.78
CA GLN A 278 -3.51 -14.70 -1.10
C GLN A 278 -3.07 -13.22 -1.11
N PHE A 279 -1.77 -12.94 -0.92
CA PHE A 279 -1.24 -11.58 -1.10
C PHE A 279 -1.50 -11.04 -2.50
N MET A 280 -1.41 -11.87 -3.53
CA MET A 280 -1.76 -11.49 -4.90
C MET A 280 -3.25 -11.20 -5.06
N LEU A 281 -4.14 -11.96 -4.42
CA LEU A 281 -5.58 -11.69 -4.42
C LEU A 281 -5.91 -10.38 -3.70
N VAL A 282 -5.29 -10.13 -2.54
CA VAL A 282 -5.43 -8.86 -1.80
C VAL A 282 -4.95 -7.70 -2.66
N ARG A 283 -3.78 -7.81 -3.29
CA ARG A 283 -3.26 -6.82 -4.22
C ARG A 283 -4.25 -6.53 -5.35
N GLN A 284 -4.79 -7.56 -6.00
CA GLN A 284 -5.78 -7.38 -7.07
C GLN A 284 -7.07 -6.71 -6.56
N SER A 285 -7.47 -6.98 -5.31
CA SER A 285 -8.61 -6.34 -4.67
C SER A 285 -8.37 -4.86 -4.40
N ILE A 286 -7.16 -4.48 -3.98
CA ILE A 286 -6.73 -3.09 -3.80
C ILE A 286 -6.69 -2.37 -5.15
N GLU A 287 -6.00 -2.92 -6.15
CA GLU A 287 -5.84 -2.30 -7.48
C GLU A 287 -7.19 -2.09 -8.21
N HIS A 288 -8.14 -3.01 -8.02
CA HIS A 288 -9.49 -2.88 -8.57
C HIS A 288 -10.47 -2.12 -7.67
N GLU A 289 -10.01 -1.67 -6.49
CA GLU A 289 -10.82 -1.02 -5.46
C GLU A 289 -12.07 -1.81 -5.04
N LYS A 290 -11.93 -3.15 -5.01
CA LYS A 290 -12.98 -4.08 -4.59
C LYS A 290 -12.99 -4.33 -3.09
N MET A 291 -11.85 -4.12 -2.42
CA MET A 291 -11.77 -4.17 -0.97
C MET A 291 -12.68 -3.09 -0.37
N GLU A 292 -13.49 -3.47 0.61
CA GLU A 292 -14.32 -2.51 1.33
C GLU A 292 -13.45 -1.60 2.20
N PRO A 293 -13.74 -0.28 2.26
CA PRO A 293 -13.02 0.60 3.15
C PRO A 293 -13.31 0.25 4.60
N LEU A 294 -12.28 0.35 5.44
CA LEU A 294 -12.42 0.08 6.86
C LEU A 294 -13.30 1.12 7.55
N LEU A 295 -14.20 0.62 8.40
CA LEU A 295 -15.12 1.43 9.19
C LEU A 295 -14.95 1.13 10.67
N ILE A 296 -14.72 2.15 11.50
CA ILE A 296 -14.82 2.01 12.96
C ILE A 296 -16.32 1.94 13.31
N ARG A 297 -16.69 0.93 14.10
CA ARG A 297 -18.10 0.68 14.52
C ARG A 297 -19.08 0.66 13.33
N ASN A 298 -18.65 0.14 12.17
CA ASN A 298 -19.43 0.09 10.92
C ASN A 298 -20.01 1.45 10.46
N THR A 299 -19.43 2.56 10.92
CA THR A 299 -19.98 3.91 10.70
C THR A 299 -18.93 4.93 10.27
N ILE A 300 -17.77 4.95 10.92
CA ILE A 300 -16.75 5.98 10.69
C ILE A 300 -15.69 5.45 9.72
N PRO A 301 -15.62 5.94 8.48
CA PRO A 301 -14.56 5.53 7.56
C PRO A 301 -13.19 6.05 8.02
N ILE A 302 -12.16 5.24 7.80
CA ILE A 302 -10.76 5.64 8.02
C ILE A 302 -10.03 5.82 6.69
N CYS A 303 -8.87 6.46 6.75
CA CYS A 303 -8.03 6.66 5.58
C CYS A 303 -7.51 5.31 5.04
N MET A 304 -7.66 5.08 3.73
CA MET A 304 -7.17 3.86 3.07
C MET A 304 -5.94 4.10 2.19
N ALA A 305 -5.37 5.33 2.14
CA ALA A 305 -4.30 5.70 1.20
C ALA A 305 -3.07 4.79 1.26
N GLN A 306 -2.64 4.40 2.46
CA GLN A 306 -1.43 3.59 2.67
C GLN A 306 -1.51 2.19 2.03
N TYR A 307 -2.71 1.66 1.74
CA TYR A 307 -2.89 0.35 1.12
C TYR A 307 -2.32 0.28 -0.31
N GLU A 308 -2.26 1.42 -1.01
CA GLU A 308 -1.68 1.47 -2.36
C GLU A 308 -0.18 1.12 -2.36
N LEU A 309 0.51 1.40 -1.25
CA LEU A 309 1.96 1.32 -1.13
C LEU A 309 2.47 -0.01 -0.56
N VAL A 310 1.58 -0.94 -0.20
CA VAL A 310 1.94 -2.21 0.44
C VAL A 310 2.82 -3.07 -0.47
N PHE A 311 2.42 -3.19 -1.73
CA PHE A 311 3.12 -4.00 -2.73
C PHE A 311 3.87 -3.11 -3.71
N SER A 312 4.93 -3.63 -4.31
CA SER A 312 5.73 -2.94 -5.34
C SER A 312 6.44 -1.69 -4.83
N THR A 313 6.68 -1.59 -3.52
CA THR A 313 7.31 -0.42 -2.92
C THR A 313 8.66 -0.79 -2.32
N THR A 314 9.61 0.13 -2.39
CA THR A 314 10.92 0.01 -1.74
C THR A 314 11.45 1.38 -1.35
N ARG A 315 12.23 1.43 -0.28
CA ARG A 315 12.92 2.63 0.17
C ARG A 315 14.34 2.64 -0.38
N VAL A 316 14.61 3.53 -1.33
CA VAL A 316 15.93 3.69 -1.93
C VAL A 316 16.78 4.63 -1.04
N PRO A 317 17.99 4.22 -0.62
CA PRO A 317 18.86 5.07 0.19
C PRO A 317 19.35 6.29 -0.60
N GLY A 318 19.39 7.45 0.04
CA GLY A 318 20.05 8.64 -0.49
C GLY A 318 21.07 9.18 0.51
N GLU A 319 21.96 10.09 0.09
CA GLU A 319 23.00 10.62 0.99
C GLU A 319 22.40 11.34 2.20
N GLU A 320 21.49 12.28 1.95
CA GLU A 320 20.87 13.12 2.99
C GLU A 320 19.40 12.75 3.26
N MET A 321 18.71 12.19 2.27
CA MET A 321 17.31 11.81 2.36
C MET A 321 17.05 10.60 1.45
N ASP A 322 16.40 9.60 2.00
CA ASP A 322 15.95 8.43 1.25
C ASP A 322 14.68 8.75 0.44
N GLN A 323 14.36 7.88 -0.51
CA GLN A 323 13.16 8.01 -1.32
C GLN A 323 12.31 6.74 -1.24
N LEU A 324 11.02 6.91 -0.96
CA LEU A 324 10.04 5.86 -1.21
C LEU A 324 9.73 5.80 -2.71
N VAL A 325 9.96 4.64 -3.31
CA VAL A 325 9.68 4.38 -4.72
C VAL A 325 8.60 3.30 -4.80
N HIS A 326 7.46 3.67 -5.38
CA HIS A 326 6.37 2.76 -5.69
C HIS A 326 6.33 2.49 -7.20
N TYR A 327 6.42 1.22 -7.56
CA TYR A 327 6.42 0.77 -8.95
C TYR A 327 5.01 0.41 -9.41
N SER A 328 4.72 0.72 -10.68
CA SER A 328 3.41 0.47 -11.25
C SER A 328 3.14 -1.03 -11.44
N SER A 329 1.85 -1.42 -11.45
CA SER A 329 1.44 -2.81 -11.72
C SER A 329 1.77 -3.32 -13.13
N THR A 330 2.27 -2.45 -14.00
CA THR A 330 2.82 -2.83 -15.32
C THR A 330 4.27 -3.27 -15.24
N GLU A 331 5.03 -2.76 -14.26
CA GLU A 331 6.45 -3.06 -14.06
C GLU A 331 6.65 -4.18 -13.04
N SER A 332 5.82 -4.22 -12.00
CA SER A 332 5.93 -5.18 -10.91
C SER A 332 4.97 -6.37 -11.09
N LYS A 333 5.54 -7.52 -11.48
CA LYS A 333 4.80 -8.77 -11.77
C LYS A 333 5.42 -10.01 -11.13
N HIS A 334 6.54 -9.87 -10.44
CA HIS A 334 7.31 -10.96 -9.84
C HIS A 334 7.59 -10.68 -8.37
N ILE A 335 7.95 -11.72 -7.62
CA ILE A 335 8.52 -11.61 -6.28
C ILE A 335 10.01 -11.99 -6.32
N ILE A 336 10.75 -11.63 -5.28
CA ILE A 336 12.08 -12.20 -5.03
C ILE A 336 11.98 -13.22 -3.90
N VAL A 337 12.49 -14.42 -4.16
CA VAL A 337 12.61 -15.49 -3.15
C VAL A 337 14.07 -15.69 -2.82
N ASN A 338 14.43 -15.56 -1.54
CA ASN A 338 15.75 -15.82 -1.00
C ASN A 338 15.75 -17.17 -0.27
N ARG A 339 16.68 -18.05 -0.65
CA ARG A 339 17.00 -19.28 0.08
C ARG A 339 18.51 -19.34 0.28
N LYS A 340 18.95 -19.33 1.55
CA LYS A 340 20.38 -19.40 1.93
C LYS A 340 21.27 -18.34 1.26
N GLY A 341 20.71 -17.17 0.96
CA GLY A 341 21.41 -16.07 0.29
C GLY A 341 21.36 -16.11 -1.24
N VAL A 342 20.85 -17.19 -1.84
CA VAL A 342 20.62 -17.26 -3.29
C VAL A 342 19.24 -16.70 -3.60
N MET A 343 19.20 -15.64 -4.40
CA MET A 343 17.95 -14.94 -4.75
C MET A 343 17.42 -15.38 -6.11
N TYR A 344 16.11 -15.52 -6.19
CA TYR A 344 15.39 -15.94 -7.38
C TYR A 344 14.29 -14.95 -7.72
N LYS A 345 14.21 -14.55 -8.98
CA LYS A 345 13.02 -13.92 -9.55
C LYS A 345 11.98 -15.02 -9.80
N LEU A 346 10.80 -14.86 -9.22
CA LEU A 346 9.64 -15.72 -9.42
C LEU A 346 8.48 -14.89 -10.01
N ASP A 347 8.16 -15.11 -11.28
CA ASP A 347 7.04 -14.44 -11.94
C ASP A 347 5.70 -14.94 -11.39
N MET A 348 4.81 -14.00 -11.02
CA MET A 348 3.51 -14.33 -10.42
C MET A 348 2.41 -14.55 -11.44
N PHE A 349 2.72 -14.39 -12.73
CA PHE A 349 1.79 -14.63 -13.82
C PHE A 349 2.41 -15.62 -14.80
N ASP A 350 1.61 -16.58 -15.26
CA ASP A 350 2.02 -17.54 -16.28
C ASP A 350 2.16 -16.88 -17.66
N MET A 351 2.55 -17.68 -18.66
CA MET A 351 2.63 -17.20 -20.05
C MET A 351 1.28 -16.65 -20.54
N ASP A 352 0.15 -17.22 -20.11
CA ASP A 352 -1.20 -16.76 -20.46
C ASP A 352 -1.67 -15.56 -19.63
N ARG A 353 -0.77 -14.97 -18.82
CA ARG A 353 -0.99 -13.79 -17.97
C ARG A 353 -2.04 -14.03 -16.89
N LYS A 354 -2.29 -15.28 -16.52
CA LYS A 354 -3.11 -15.66 -15.37
C LYS A 354 -2.23 -15.75 -14.12
N LEU A 355 -2.83 -15.53 -12.97
CA LEU A 355 -2.15 -15.67 -11.68
C LEU A 355 -1.73 -17.14 -11.51
N VAL A 356 -0.47 -17.39 -11.15
CA VAL A 356 0.05 -18.74 -10.91
C VAL A 356 -0.69 -19.39 -9.74
N SER A 357 -1.12 -20.65 -9.89
CA SER A 357 -1.89 -21.38 -8.88
C SER A 357 -1.06 -21.68 -7.61
N PRO A 358 -1.69 -21.88 -6.43
CA PRO A 358 -0.97 -22.30 -5.23
C PRO A 358 -0.15 -23.59 -5.42
N ALA A 359 -0.71 -24.58 -6.13
CA ALA A 359 -0.02 -25.85 -6.39
C ALA A 359 1.25 -25.66 -7.24
N ASP A 360 1.18 -24.79 -8.26
CA ASP A 360 2.35 -24.51 -9.09
C ASP A 360 3.36 -23.60 -8.39
N LEU A 361 2.91 -22.65 -7.55
CA LEU A 361 3.80 -21.90 -6.66
C LEU A 361 4.53 -22.83 -5.71
N GLN A 362 3.86 -23.80 -5.10
CA GLN A 362 4.49 -24.79 -4.22
C GLN A 362 5.57 -25.59 -4.97
N LYS A 363 5.28 -26.08 -6.18
CA LYS A 363 6.28 -26.77 -7.03
C LYS A 363 7.48 -25.86 -7.35
N GLN A 364 7.25 -24.59 -7.68
CA GLN A 364 8.33 -23.65 -7.96
C GLN A 364 9.15 -23.29 -6.73
N LEU A 365 8.54 -23.10 -5.56
CA LEU A 365 9.23 -22.85 -4.31
C LEU A 365 10.05 -24.06 -3.87
N HIS A 366 9.51 -25.28 -4.02
CA HIS A 366 10.26 -26.51 -3.80
C HIS A 366 11.44 -26.64 -4.77
N TRP A 367 11.24 -26.29 -6.05
CA TRP A 367 12.31 -26.26 -7.04
C TRP A 367 13.42 -25.26 -6.64
N ILE A 368 13.06 -24.04 -6.19
CA ILE A 368 14.01 -23.03 -5.69
C ILE A 368 14.80 -23.59 -4.50
N MET A 369 14.14 -24.27 -3.56
CA MET A 369 14.84 -24.90 -2.43
C MET A 369 15.90 -25.89 -2.92
N MET A 370 15.54 -26.79 -3.84
CA MET A 370 16.46 -27.79 -4.38
C MET A 370 17.58 -27.17 -5.23
N ASP A 371 17.28 -26.15 -6.02
CA ASP A 371 18.27 -25.46 -6.86
C ASP A 371 19.30 -24.70 -5.99
N ALA A 372 18.84 -24.07 -4.91
CA ALA A 372 19.70 -23.35 -3.97
C ALA A 372 20.67 -24.29 -3.25
N GLU A 373 20.23 -25.50 -2.85
CA GLU A 373 21.14 -26.48 -2.25
C GLU A 373 22.22 -26.96 -3.24
N ARG A 374 21.85 -27.16 -4.52
CA ARG A 374 22.80 -27.65 -5.56
C ARG A 374 23.86 -26.62 -5.93
N HIS A 375 23.49 -25.35 -5.95
CA HIS A 375 24.36 -24.27 -6.43
C HIS A 375 24.92 -23.40 -5.31
N LEU A 376 24.77 -23.79 -4.04
CA LEU A 376 25.28 -22.99 -2.90
C LEU A 376 26.78 -22.71 -3.01
N GLY A 377 27.55 -23.69 -3.52
CA GLY A 377 28.99 -23.58 -3.74
C GLY A 377 29.40 -22.67 -4.89
N ASP A 378 28.47 -22.28 -5.78
CA ASP A 378 28.75 -21.36 -6.88
C ASP A 378 28.83 -19.91 -6.42
N TYR A 379 28.30 -19.61 -5.22
CA TYR A 379 28.23 -18.26 -4.66
C TYR A 379 29.22 -18.11 -3.51
N SER A 380 29.99 -17.02 -3.54
CA SER A 380 30.83 -16.65 -2.39
C SER A 380 29.96 -16.34 -1.15
N GLU A 381 30.56 -16.35 0.02
CA GLU A 381 29.84 -15.99 1.25
C GLU A 381 29.32 -14.55 1.21
N GLU A 382 30.09 -13.64 0.63
CA GLU A 382 29.72 -12.25 0.42
C GLU A 382 28.52 -12.14 -0.53
N ALA A 383 28.53 -12.87 -1.65
CA ALA A 383 27.41 -12.88 -2.60
C ALA A 383 26.10 -13.35 -1.93
N ARG A 384 26.20 -14.35 -1.03
CA ARG A 384 25.05 -14.85 -0.25
C ARG A 384 24.62 -13.90 0.87
N SER A 385 25.47 -12.94 1.24
CA SER A 385 25.22 -12.01 2.35
C SER A 385 24.83 -10.61 1.89
N LEU A 386 24.58 -10.43 0.59
CA LEU A 386 24.26 -9.14 -0.03
C LEU A 386 23.15 -8.33 0.68
N PRO A 387 22.03 -8.92 1.16
CA PRO A 387 21.00 -8.16 1.88
C PRO A 387 21.49 -7.41 3.11
N ALA A 388 22.59 -7.85 3.73
CA ALA A 388 23.18 -7.18 4.89
C ALA A 388 23.46 -5.70 4.62
N LEU A 389 23.77 -5.33 3.36
CA LEU A 389 24.00 -3.94 2.95
C LEU A 389 22.81 -3.02 3.26
N THR A 390 21.58 -3.52 3.21
CA THR A 390 20.38 -2.74 3.55
C THR A 390 20.26 -2.43 5.06
N GLY A 391 21.07 -3.10 5.88
CA GLY A 391 21.22 -2.85 7.31
C GLY A 391 22.34 -1.88 7.68
N LEU A 392 23.07 -1.32 6.71
CA LEU A 392 24.05 -0.26 6.97
C LEU A 392 23.37 1.07 7.38
N ASN A 393 24.17 2.01 7.89
CA ASN A 393 23.76 3.41 7.97
C ASN A 393 23.30 3.89 6.59
N ARG A 394 22.23 4.70 6.52
CA ARG A 394 21.59 5.05 5.24
C ARG A 394 22.52 5.74 4.27
N LYS A 395 23.40 6.61 4.77
CA LYS A 395 24.39 7.33 3.94
C LYS A 395 25.48 6.40 3.40
N GLU A 396 25.93 5.45 4.22
CA GLU A 396 26.89 4.43 3.80
C GLU A 396 26.27 3.50 2.76
N TRP A 397 25.03 3.05 2.99
CA TRP A 397 24.30 2.24 2.02
C TRP A 397 24.11 2.98 0.69
N ALA A 398 23.73 4.27 0.72
CA ALA A 398 23.63 5.10 -0.49
C ALA A 398 24.94 5.12 -1.29
N THR A 399 26.07 5.27 -0.59
CA THR A 399 27.41 5.33 -1.21
C THR A 399 27.78 3.98 -1.85
N VAL A 400 27.57 2.87 -1.14
CA VAL A 400 27.83 1.52 -1.66
C VAL A 400 26.92 1.22 -2.85
N ARG A 401 25.63 1.55 -2.76
CA ARG A 401 24.65 1.40 -3.85
C ARG A 401 25.10 2.16 -5.10
N GLN A 402 25.48 3.42 -4.96
CA GLN A 402 25.95 4.26 -6.06
C GLN A 402 27.26 3.73 -6.68
N THR A 403 28.16 3.19 -5.87
CA THR A 403 29.47 2.72 -6.34
C THR A 403 29.37 1.37 -7.07
N HIS A 404 28.50 0.47 -6.62
CA HIS A 404 28.52 -0.93 -7.06
C HIS A 404 27.27 -1.41 -7.82
N PHE A 405 26.19 -0.63 -7.86
CA PHE A 405 24.91 -1.04 -8.43
C PHE A 405 24.35 -0.04 -9.46
N ASN A 406 25.19 0.87 -9.95
CA ASN A 406 24.77 1.87 -10.94
C ASN A 406 24.91 1.41 -12.40
N GLU A 407 25.60 0.31 -12.66
CA GLU A 407 25.80 -0.24 -14.01
C GLU A 407 25.92 -1.76 -14.00
N GLY A 408 25.85 -2.35 -15.20
CA GLY A 408 26.09 -3.77 -15.43
C GLY A 408 25.08 -4.72 -14.77
N VAL A 409 25.53 -5.93 -14.48
CA VAL A 409 24.68 -7.02 -13.96
C VAL A 409 24.08 -6.68 -12.59
N ASN A 410 24.83 -5.97 -11.75
CA ASN A 410 24.37 -5.55 -10.42
C ASN A 410 23.19 -4.56 -10.50
N GLN A 411 23.23 -3.62 -11.45
CA GLN A 411 22.12 -2.69 -11.68
C GLN A 411 20.85 -3.44 -12.11
N ASP A 412 20.98 -4.38 -13.05
CA ASP A 412 19.84 -5.18 -13.55
C ASP A 412 19.21 -6.04 -12.44
N SER A 413 20.06 -6.72 -11.65
CA SER A 413 19.61 -7.56 -10.54
C SER A 413 18.99 -6.72 -9.42
N LEU A 414 19.57 -5.57 -9.08
CA LEU A 414 19.00 -4.65 -8.10
C LEU A 414 17.67 -4.06 -8.57
N ALA A 415 17.58 -3.62 -9.83
CA ALA A 415 16.33 -3.13 -10.42
C ALA A 415 15.24 -4.22 -10.41
N THR A 416 15.62 -5.47 -10.67
CA THR A 416 14.71 -6.62 -10.57
C THR A 416 14.21 -6.79 -9.13
N LEU A 417 15.09 -6.68 -8.13
CA LEU A 417 14.71 -6.78 -6.73
C LEU A 417 13.81 -5.63 -6.28
N GLU A 418 14.21 -4.39 -6.56
CA GLU A 418 13.47 -3.18 -6.19
C GLU A 418 12.06 -3.16 -6.81
N LYS A 419 11.92 -3.60 -8.07
CA LYS A 419 10.63 -3.73 -8.78
C LYS A 419 9.79 -4.92 -8.34
N ALA A 420 10.29 -5.84 -7.54
CA ALA A 420 9.49 -6.99 -7.09
C ALA A 420 8.28 -6.54 -6.26
N LEU A 421 7.25 -7.36 -6.19
CA LEU A 421 6.04 -7.06 -5.42
C LEU A 421 6.32 -7.02 -3.92
N PHE A 422 7.09 -8.00 -3.46
CA PHE A 422 7.59 -8.13 -2.10
C PHE A 422 8.73 -9.15 -2.12
N HIS A 423 9.41 -9.28 -0.99
CA HIS A 423 10.52 -10.20 -0.80
C HIS A 423 10.08 -11.40 0.06
N VAL A 424 10.61 -12.59 -0.20
CA VAL A 424 10.29 -13.82 0.53
C VAL A 424 11.57 -14.50 0.98
N VAL A 425 11.65 -14.91 2.24
CA VAL A 425 12.76 -15.67 2.79
C VAL A 425 12.26 -17.05 3.19
N LEU A 426 12.80 -18.09 2.55
CA LEU A 426 12.58 -19.48 2.93
C LEU A 426 13.63 -19.90 3.96
N GLY A 427 13.31 -19.68 5.23
CA GLY A 427 14.19 -19.93 6.38
C GLY A 427 14.64 -21.39 6.53
N THR A 428 15.76 -21.59 7.22
CA THR A 428 16.36 -22.91 7.47
C THR A 428 16.26 -23.35 8.92
N GLU A 429 15.89 -22.44 9.82
CA GLU A 429 15.85 -22.66 11.26
C GLU A 429 14.42 -22.55 11.78
N ILE A 430 14.13 -23.33 12.82
CA ILE A 430 12.85 -23.30 13.54
C ILE A 430 13.09 -22.56 14.85
N HIS A 431 12.28 -21.54 15.09
CA HIS A 431 12.25 -20.73 16.30
C HIS A 431 10.92 -21.03 17.02
N GLU A 432 10.99 -21.71 18.16
CA GLU A 432 9.80 -22.18 18.87
C GLU A 432 9.22 -21.12 19.81
N ASP A 433 10.07 -20.50 20.62
CA ASP A 433 9.67 -19.50 21.60
C ASP A 433 9.37 -18.14 20.96
N ILE A 434 8.51 -17.34 21.62
CA ILE A 434 8.07 -16.04 21.11
C ILE A 434 9.24 -15.08 20.94
N SER A 435 10.23 -15.11 21.84
CA SER A 435 11.36 -14.18 21.80
C SER A 435 12.29 -14.46 20.63
N SER A 436 12.66 -15.72 20.39
CA SER A 436 13.48 -16.10 19.24
C SER A 436 12.75 -15.87 17.92
N ARG A 437 11.43 -16.12 17.87
CA ARG A 437 10.60 -15.77 16.70
C ARG A 437 10.58 -14.27 16.44
N ALA A 438 10.43 -13.44 17.47
CA ALA A 438 10.45 -11.99 17.33
C ALA A 438 11.81 -11.50 16.80
N GLN A 439 12.92 -11.99 17.36
CA GLN A 439 14.28 -11.69 16.88
C GLN A 439 14.47 -12.10 15.42
N TYR A 440 14.05 -13.31 15.07
CA TYR A 440 14.09 -13.82 13.70
C TYR A 440 13.32 -12.92 12.72
N LEU A 441 12.13 -12.45 13.09
CA LEU A 441 11.34 -11.56 12.22
C LEU A 441 11.88 -10.12 12.17
N PHE A 442 12.61 -9.68 13.19
CA PHE A 442 13.26 -8.36 13.21
C PHE A 442 14.46 -8.28 12.28
N HIS A 443 15.38 -9.26 12.36
CA HIS A 443 16.66 -9.19 11.64
C HIS A 443 17.13 -10.51 11.02
N ALA A 444 16.46 -11.64 11.29
CA ALA A 444 16.90 -12.98 10.91
C ALA A 444 18.37 -13.21 11.29
N ASP A 445 19.20 -13.64 10.35
CA ASP A 445 20.65 -13.83 10.48
C ASP A 445 21.47 -12.58 10.13
N GLY A 446 20.82 -11.43 9.97
CA GLY A 446 21.42 -10.15 9.58
C GLY A 446 21.79 -10.03 8.10
N LYS A 447 21.53 -11.07 7.30
CA LYS A 447 21.91 -11.12 5.88
C LYS A 447 20.86 -11.75 4.96
N SER A 448 19.74 -12.21 5.48
CA SER A 448 18.66 -12.79 4.68
C SER A 448 17.58 -11.79 4.27
N ILE A 449 17.35 -10.74 5.05
CA ILE A 449 16.25 -9.77 4.84
C ILE A 449 16.73 -8.58 4.00
N TRP A 450 15.97 -8.22 2.98
CA TRP A 450 16.14 -6.94 2.29
C TRP A 450 15.31 -5.87 2.99
N PHE A 451 15.91 -5.15 3.96
CA PHE A 451 15.19 -4.26 4.88
C PHE A 451 14.51 -3.06 4.20
N ASP A 452 14.97 -2.69 3.00
CA ASP A 452 14.40 -1.59 2.20
C ASP A 452 13.07 -1.97 1.52
N LYS A 453 12.67 -3.25 1.52
CA LYS A 453 11.43 -3.67 0.86
C LYS A 453 10.23 -3.37 1.74
N SER A 454 9.12 -2.90 1.15
CA SER A 454 7.90 -2.57 1.90
C SER A 454 7.43 -3.70 2.81
N LEU A 455 7.52 -4.95 2.34
CA LEU A 455 7.37 -6.13 3.18
C LEU A 455 8.26 -7.28 2.70
N THR A 456 8.78 -8.04 3.69
CA THR A 456 9.44 -9.32 3.51
C THR A 456 8.65 -10.40 4.26
N LEU A 457 8.20 -11.44 3.55
CA LEU A 457 7.59 -12.63 4.14
C LEU A 457 8.68 -13.63 4.55
N LEU A 458 8.78 -13.97 5.83
CA LEU A 458 9.68 -15.00 6.34
C LEU A 458 8.88 -16.26 6.65
N VAL A 459 9.27 -17.39 6.09
CA VAL A 459 8.60 -18.69 6.34
C VAL A 459 9.63 -19.68 6.85
N GLN A 460 9.37 -20.29 8.00
CA GLN A 460 10.24 -21.26 8.67
C GLN A 460 10.00 -22.69 8.14
N PRO A 461 10.94 -23.64 8.35
CA PRO A 461 10.81 -25.02 7.88
C PRO A 461 9.55 -25.73 8.38
N ASP A 462 9.08 -25.38 9.58
CA ASP A 462 7.91 -26.00 10.20
C ASP A 462 6.58 -25.41 9.72
N GLY A 463 6.60 -24.44 8.80
CA GLY A 463 5.42 -23.74 8.28
C GLY A 463 5.01 -22.51 9.09
N ARG A 464 5.68 -22.15 10.19
CA ARG A 464 5.44 -20.84 10.83
C ARG A 464 5.94 -19.70 9.95
N MET A 465 5.29 -18.54 10.04
CA MET A 465 5.71 -17.38 9.24
C MET A 465 5.68 -16.06 10.00
N GLY A 466 6.02 -14.99 9.32
CA GLY A 466 5.83 -13.63 9.79
C GLY A 466 6.36 -12.64 8.76
N LEU A 467 6.25 -11.36 9.07
CA LEU A 467 6.64 -10.28 8.19
C LEU A 467 7.70 -9.41 8.85
N ASN A 468 8.67 -8.95 8.05
CA ASN A 468 9.47 -7.76 8.33
C ASN A 468 8.97 -6.63 7.43
N CYS A 469 8.74 -5.44 7.98
CA CYS A 469 8.10 -4.34 7.29
C CYS A 469 8.93 -3.05 7.39
N GLU A 470 9.21 -2.43 6.24
CA GLU A 470 9.73 -1.06 6.18
C GLU A 470 8.63 -0.09 6.65
N HIS A 471 8.97 0.87 7.51
CA HIS A 471 7.95 1.64 8.24
C HIS A 471 7.53 2.94 7.54
N SER A 472 8.36 3.51 6.66
CA SER A 472 8.16 4.87 6.17
C SER A 472 6.90 5.06 5.31
N TYR A 473 6.37 4.01 4.68
CA TYR A 473 5.23 4.11 3.76
C TYR A 473 3.85 3.88 4.41
N ALA A 474 3.80 3.16 5.53
CA ALA A 474 2.53 2.79 6.17
C ALA A 474 2.68 2.50 7.66
N ASP A 475 1.59 2.75 8.39
CA ASP A 475 1.46 2.36 9.78
C ASP A 475 1.13 0.86 9.90
N ALA A 476 1.57 0.24 11.00
CA ALA A 476 1.40 -1.19 11.25
C ALA A 476 -0.03 -1.76 11.07
N PRO A 477 -1.12 -1.03 11.38
CA PRO A 477 -2.48 -1.55 11.18
C PRO A 477 -2.82 -1.92 9.73
N VAL A 478 -2.18 -1.31 8.73
CA VAL A 478 -2.41 -1.64 7.31
C VAL A 478 -1.98 -3.08 7.01
N LEU A 479 -0.75 -3.43 7.39
CA LEU A 479 -0.22 -4.78 7.20
C LEU A 479 -0.86 -5.79 8.14
N ALA A 480 -1.22 -5.37 9.36
CA ALA A 480 -1.99 -6.20 10.29
C ALA A 480 -3.34 -6.63 9.69
N HIS A 481 -4.06 -5.72 9.04
CA HIS A 481 -5.31 -6.05 8.36
C HIS A 481 -5.10 -7.00 7.17
N ILE A 482 -4.05 -6.79 6.38
CA ILE A 482 -3.75 -7.65 5.22
C ILE A 482 -3.40 -9.08 5.67
N ILE A 483 -2.62 -9.23 6.75
CA ILE A 483 -2.32 -10.56 7.28
C ILE A 483 -3.53 -11.18 7.97
N GLU A 484 -4.40 -10.39 8.60
CA GLU A 484 -5.65 -10.88 9.19
C GLU A 484 -6.59 -11.46 8.13
N ILE A 485 -6.71 -10.81 6.96
CA ILE A 485 -7.44 -11.36 5.81
C ILE A 485 -6.84 -12.72 5.43
N ASN A 486 -5.51 -12.81 5.34
CA ASN A 486 -4.81 -14.04 4.99
C ASN A 486 -5.10 -15.17 6.00
N PHE A 487 -4.91 -14.92 7.30
CA PHE A 487 -5.20 -15.88 8.35
C PHE A 487 -6.66 -16.31 8.37
N THR A 488 -7.58 -15.37 8.14
CA THR A 488 -9.01 -15.69 8.04
C THR A 488 -9.28 -16.62 6.87
N GLN A 489 -8.65 -16.38 5.72
CA GLN A 489 -8.78 -17.27 4.55
C GLN A 489 -8.20 -18.66 4.83
N GLU A 490 -7.01 -18.75 5.46
CA GLU A 490 -6.42 -20.04 5.88
C GLU A 490 -7.36 -20.81 6.82
N ALA A 491 -7.93 -20.15 7.82
CA ALA A 491 -8.75 -20.77 8.86
C ALA A 491 -10.16 -21.16 8.37
N VAL A 492 -10.82 -20.30 7.60
CA VAL A 492 -12.21 -20.51 7.15
C VAL A 492 -12.28 -21.49 5.99
N HIS A 493 -11.36 -21.40 5.02
CA HIS A 493 -11.42 -22.20 3.81
C HIS A 493 -10.58 -23.48 3.90
N GLY A 494 -9.88 -23.71 5.02
CA GLY A 494 -9.13 -24.95 5.25
C GLY A 494 -8.12 -25.26 4.15
N LEU A 495 -7.54 -24.23 3.52
CA LEU A 495 -6.70 -24.31 2.31
C LEU A 495 -5.48 -25.25 2.45
N LEU A 496 -5.20 -25.71 3.68
CA LEU A 496 -4.02 -26.45 4.11
C LEU A 496 -4.36 -27.51 5.18
N SER A 497 -5.58 -28.09 5.19
CA SER A 497 -5.92 -29.09 6.22
C SER A 497 -4.93 -30.28 6.19
N PRO A 498 -4.61 -30.90 7.34
CA PRO A 498 -3.69 -32.06 7.40
C PRO A 498 -4.14 -33.26 6.55
N GLU A 499 -5.43 -33.32 6.20
CA GLU A 499 -6.03 -34.33 5.33
C GLU A 499 -5.73 -34.07 3.83
N LEU A 500 -5.42 -32.82 3.46
CA LEU A 500 -5.01 -32.37 2.12
C LEU A 500 -3.49 -32.31 1.93
N ASP A 501 -2.71 -32.51 2.99
CA ASP A 501 -1.24 -32.40 3.01
C ASP A 501 -0.51 -33.63 2.39
N LEU A 502 -1.24 -34.66 1.94
CA LEU A 502 -0.68 -35.85 1.29
C LEU A 502 -1.00 -35.85 -0.21
N GLU A 503 -0.05 -35.40 -1.03
CA GLU A 503 0.02 -35.63 -2.49
C GLU A 503 -1.18 -35.16 -3.36
N SER A 504 -2.27 -34.66 -2.77
CA SER A 504 -3.49 -34.25 -3.46
C SER A 504 -3.89 -32.83 -3.04
N CYS A 505 -3.11 -31.84 -3.45
CA CYS A 505 -3.70 -30.53 -3.73
C CYS A 505 -4.45 -30.61 -5.07
N ASP A 506 -5.53 -31.40 -5.10
CA ASP A 506 -6.67 -31.07 -5.97
C ASP A 506 -7.40 -29.91 -5.28
N LEU A 507 -6.81 -28.72 -5.42
CA LEU A 507 -7.53 -27.46 -5.24
C LEU A 507 -8.45 -27.30 -6.45
N ASP A 508 -9.51 -28.11 -6.49
CA ASP A 508 -10.66 -28.01 -7.38
C ASP A 508 -11.53 -26.80 -7.03
N LEU A 509 -10.91 -25.61 -6.94
CA LEU A 509 -11.64 -24.34 -6.92
C LEU A 509 -11.68 -23.64 -8.28
N HIS A 510 -11.02 -24.19 -9.29
CA HIS A 510 -11.35 -24.05 -10.71
C HIS A 510 -10.53 -25.11 -11.45
N GLU A 511 -11.16 -26.00 -12.22
CA GLU A 511 -10.51 -27.00 -13.09
C GLU A 511 -9.27 -26.39 -13.78
N SER A 512 -8.10 -26.62 -13.20
CA SER A 512 -6.83 -26.17 -13.76
C SER A 512 -6.14 -27.42 -14.29
N LYS A 513 -6.51 -27.80 -15.51
CA LYS A 513 -5.69 -28.71 -16.32
C LYS A 513 -4.26 -28.18 -16.31
N SER A 514 -3.38 -28.85 -15.56
CA SER A 514 -1.96 -28.51 -15.54
C SER A 514 -1.36 -28.73 -16.93
N SER A 515 -1.33 -27.67 -17.73
CA SER A 515 -0.66 -27.63 -19.04
C SER A 515 -0.30 -26.21 -19.48
N HIS A 516 -0.31 -25.22 -18.57
CA HIS A 516 0.11 -23.86 -18.90
C HIS A 516 1.64 -23.76 -18.76
N SER A 517 2.32 -23.17 -19.75
CA SER A 517 3.78 -22.99 -19.70
C SER A 517 4.12 -21.91 -18.67
N ILE A 518 4.52 -22.32 -17.47
CA ILE A 518 4.90 -21.41 -16.40
C ILE A 518 6.37 -21.02 -16.57
N TYR A 519 6.71 -19.76 -16.29
CA TYR A 519 8.10 -19.32 -16.28
C TYR A 519 8.87 -20.04 -15.18
N ARG A 520 10.05 -20.59 -15.52
CA ARG A 520 10.95 -21.15 -14.52
C ARG A 520 11.55 -20.01 -13.68
N PRO A 521 11.71 -20.16 -12.36
CA PRO A 521 12.36 -19.14 -11.54
C PRO A 521 13.80 -18.90 -12.01
N GLU A 522 14.22 -17.64 -11.95
CA GLU A 522 15.51 -17.18 -12.51
C GLU A 522 16.44 -16.72 -11.38
N ARG A 523 17.64 -17.28 -11.28
CA ARG A 523 18.65 -16.83 -10.31
C ARG A 523 19.10 -15.40 -10.63
N LEU A 524 19.12 -14.55 -9.60
CA LEU A 524 19.79 -13.26 -9.68
C LEU A 524 21.30 -13.50 -9.63
N VAL A 525 22.04 -12.71 -10.41
CA VAL A 525 23.49 -12.79 -10.53
C VAL A 525 24.07 -11.49 -10.01
N TRP A 526 25.17 -11.59 -9.27
CA TRP A 526 25.85 -10.46 -8.67
C TRP A 526 27.35 -10.56 -8.96
N GLU A 527 27.93 -9.43 -9.32
CA GLU A 527 29.38 -9.26 -9.41
C GLU A 527 29.88 -8.66 -8.10
N ILE A 528 30.68 -9.43 -7.37
CA ILE A 528 31.20 -9.03 -6.06
C ILE A 528 32.70 -8.78 -6.16
N PRO A 529 33.13 -7.55 -6.51
CA PRO A 529 34.54 -7.16 -6.40
C PRO A 529 34.95 -7.12 -4.92
N ASP A 530 36.25 -7.23 -4.65
CA ASP A 530 36.80 -7.26 -3.28
C ASP A 530 36.41 -6.04 -2.43
N SER A 531 36.19 -4.88 -3.04
CA SER A 531 35.67 -3.69 -2.36
C SER A 531 34.24 -3.89 -1.86
N LEU A 532 33.35 -4.41 -2.71
CA LEU A 532 31.97 -4.72 -2.33
C LEU A 532 31.92 -5.85 -1.29
N GLY A 533 32.74 -6.88 -1.46
CA GLY A 533 32.83 -7.99 -0.50
C GLY A 533 33.18 -7.52 0.92
N ARG A 534 34.13 -6.59 1.05
CA ARG A 534 34.46 -5.96 2.33
C ARG A 534 33.30 -5.18 2.93
N SER A 535 32.57 -4.40 2.11
CA SER A 535 31.37 -3.68 2.57
C SER A 535 30.28 -4.63 3.07
N ILE A 536 30.05 -5.75 2.37
CA ILE A 536 29.06 -6.76 2.76
C ILE A 536 29.43 -7.39 4.12
N ASN A 537 30.69 -7.80 4.29
CA ASN A 537 31.14 -8.40 5.55
C ASN A 537 31.06 -7.42 6.73
N SER A 538 31.43 -6.14 6.50
CA SER A 538 31.27 -5.07 7.49
C SER A 538 29.81 -4.84 7.87
N ALA A 539 28.91 -4.84 6.87
CA ALA A 539 27.49 -4.68 7.07
C ALA A 539 26.90 -5.82 7.90
N HIS A 540 27.24 -7.07 7.57
CA HIS A 540 26.75 -8.24 8.29
C HIS A 540 27.14 -8.21 9.76
N LEU A 541 28.40 -7.87 10.06
CA LEU A 541 28.88 -7.71 11.45
C LEU A 541 28.19 -6.55 12.18
N THR A 542 27.80 -5.50 11.47
CA THR A 542 27.10 -4.35 12.06
C THR A 542 25.67 -4.71 12.43
N VAL A 543 24.95 -5.45 11.58
CA VAL A 543 23.56 -5.84 11.86
C VAL A 543 23.46 -6.82 13.03
N LEU A 544 24.49 -7.64 13.26
CA LEU A 544 24.53 -8.59 14.38
C LEU A 544 24.91 -7.96 15.74
N LYS A 545 25.42 -6.72 15.76
CA LYS A 545 25.78 -5.98 16.98
C LYS A 545 24.65 -5.05 17.39
#